data_AF-A0A258Y2S8-F1
#
_entry.id   AF-A0A258Y2S8-F1
#
_cell.length_a   1.000
_cell.length_b   1.000
_cell.length_c   1.000
_cell.angle_alpha   90.00
_cell.angle_beta   90.00
_cell.angle_gamma   90.00
#
_symmetry.space_group_name_H-M   'P 1'
#
loop_
_entity.id
_entity.type
_entity.pdbx_description
1 polymer ?
#
loop_
_entity_poly.entity_id
_entity_poly.type
_entity_poly.pdbx_seq_one_letter_code
_entity_poly.pdbx_strand_id
1 'polypeptide(L)'
;MTKPDRSHTRAHLVGGGIASLAAATLLIRDGGLSGHTITVYEELDRVGGSLDGSGDPHTGYMVRGGRMMESKYLCTYDLFSSIPTLDGKQTVTQEIFEWNEVIKTGSKSRLVRGANKIDAPEFGLSERHILTIEKLAIEPETLLGDSRISDHFDQAFFKTNFWFMWCTTFAFQPWHSAIELKRYLVRFTHMVAGFNELHGIMRTLYNQYDSPVLPLRKWLNERGVVFRLGSKVTDIAFADRDGTNFVESLTCESGGTTEQVEVAPSDLVIATLGSMTEGAAIGGMDSPAALNDKSVGGAWALWDKIAAGRPELGRPAKFTDYVDESKWLSFTTTLKDSALFDRIRDFTGNVPGEGGLITFVDSNWLMSIVLPHQPHFIGQPDNVQVFWGYGLSVDAPGNYVAKPMSACTGRELMQELLGHLGEIDQAQTSLEGMICLPCMMPFITSQFLNRAKGDRPQVHPKGYANFAITGQFCEQPDDVVFTVEYSVRSAMSAVYALLDIDRTPPAVFKGQLDPRNLYKAFRALHDMND
;
A
#
# COMPACT_ATOMS: atom_id res chain seq x y z
N MET A 1 -17.44 -32.52 -12.26
CA MET A 1 -16.57 -33.24 -11.31
C MET A 1 -17.01 -32.86 -9.90
N THR A 2 -17.18 -33.82 -9.01
CA THR A 2 -17.43 -33.57 -7.58
C THR A 2 -16.19 -32.89 -6.98
N LYS A 3 -16.37 -31.75 -6.30
CA LYS A 3 -15.27 -31.09 -5.57
C LYS A 3 -14.68 -32.08 -4.56
N PRO A 4 -13.34 -32.10 -4.34
CA PRO A 4 -12.74 -32.93 -3.29
C PRO A 4 -13.39 -32.63 -1.94
N ASP A 5 -13.63 -33.66 -1.12
CA ASP A 5 -14.09 -33.44 0.25
C ASP A 5 -12.95 -32.80 1.06
N ARG A 6 -13.18 -31.57 1.52
CA ARG A 6 -12.24 -30.75 2.29
C ARG A 6 -12.81 -30.38 3.65
N SER A 7 -13.85 -31.09 4.10
CA SER A 7 -14.54 -30.81 5.37
C SER A 7 -13.63 -30.85 6.60
N HIS A 8 -12.52 -31.61 6.52
CA HIS A 8 -11.53 -31.74 7.60
C HIS A 8 -10.22 -30.96 7.36
N THR A 9 -10.05 -30.32 6.20
CA THR A 9 -8.85 -29.53 5.90
C THR A 9 -8.85 -28.24 6.71
N ARG A 10 -7.80 -27.99 7.48
CA ARG A 10 -7.59 -26.72 8.18
C ARG A 10 -6.72 -25.80 7.35
N ALA A 11 -6.88 -24.49 7.55
CA ALA A 11 -6.02 -23.48 6.95
C ALA A 11 -5.52 -22.50 8.00
N HIS A 12 -4.22 -22.25 8.00
CA HIS A 12 -3.53 -21.35 8.91
C HIS A 12 -2.98 -20.17 8.12
N LEU A 13 -3.46 -18.98 8.42
CA LEU A 13 -3.12 -17.75 7.70
C LEU A 13 -2.30 -16.84 8.63
N VAL A 14 -1.05 -16.60 8.28
CA VAL A 14 -0.13 -15.79 9.10
C VAL A 14 -0.18 -14.34 8.65
N GLY A 15 -0.52 -13.45 9.59
CA GLY A 15 -0.82 -12.04 9.38
C GLY A 15 -2.32 -11.81 9.11
N GLY A 16 -2.89 -10.73 9.63
CA GLY A 16 -4.28 -10.31 9.45
C GLY A 16 -4.47 -9.20 8.43
N GLY A 17 -3.49 -8.98 7.54
CA GLY A 17 -3.59 -8.03 6.43
C GLY A 17 -4.51 -8.49 5.28
N ILE A 18 -4.73 -7.62 4.30
CA ILE A 18 -5.65 -7.88 3.18
C ILE A 18 -5.33 -9.16 2.39
N ALA A 19 -4.06 -9.56 2.30
CA ALA A 19 -3.66 -10.80 1.63
C ALA A 19 -4.26 -12.03 2.31
N SER A 20 -4.12 -12.15 3.64
CA SER A 20 -4.72 -13.24 4.41
C SER A 20 -6.25 -13.18 4.44
N LEU A 21 -6.84 -11.99 4.56
CA LEU A 21 -8.31 -11.87 4.52
C LEU A 21 -8.88 -12.28 3.15
N ALA A 22 -8.20 -11.93 2.06
CA ALA A 22 -8.53 -12.38 0.72
C ALA A 22 -8.36 -13.91 0.59
N ALA A 23 -7.27 -14.47 1.10
CA ALA A 23 -7.03 -15.91 1.09
C ALA A 23 -8.13 -16.68 1.84
N ALA A 24 -8.50 -16.24 3.05
CA ALA A 24 -9.59 -16.83 3.83
C ALA A 24 -10.92 -16.83 3.04
N THR A 25 -11.21 -15.72 2.38
CA THR A 25 -12.41 -15.57 1.55
C THR A 25 -12.40 -16.56 0.39
N LEU A 26 -11.28 -16.67 -0.32
CA LEU A 26 -11.13 -17.52 -1.49
C LEU A 26 -11.10 -19.01 -1.12
N LEU A 27 -10.53 -19.37 0.03
CA LEU A 27 -10.60 -20.73 0.59
C LEU A 27 -12.05 -21.16 0.84
N ILE A 28 -12.91 -20.26 1.31
CA ILE A 28 -14.34 -20.53 1.48
C ILE A 28 -15.07 -20.53 0.13
N ARG A 29 -15.01 -19.39 -0.58
CA ARG A 29 -15.79 -19.12 -1.79
C ARG A 29 -15.46 -20.07 -2.93
N ASP A 30 -14.17 -20.24 -3.21
CA ASP A 30 -13.69 -21.00 -4.36
C ASP A 30 -13.22 -22.39 -3.93
N GLY A 31 -12.51 -22.46 -2.80
CA GLY A 31 -11.91 -23.67 -2.24
C GLY A 31 -12.88 -24.63 -1.55
N GLY A 32 -14.05 -24.16 -1.11
CA GLY A 32 -15.07 -24.97 -0.45
C GLY A 32 -14.74 -25.36 0.99
N LEU A 33 -13.79 -24.69 1.65
CA LEU A 33 -13.51 -24.89 3.07
C LEU A 33 -14.64 -24.29 3.93
N SER A 34 -14.86 -24.89 5.10
CA SER A 34 -15.74 -24.30 6.10
C SER A 34 -14.97 -23.24 6.89
N GLY A 35 -15.57 -22.07 7.15
CA GLY A 35 -14.84 -20.97 7.79
C GLY A 35 -14.25 -21.33 9.16
N HIS A 36 -14.92 -22.18 9.96
CA HIS A 36 -14.42 -22.64 11.25
C HIS A 36 -13.15 -23.50 11.21
N THR A 37 -12.73 -23.98 10.02
CA THR A 37 -11.43 -24.66 9.83
C THR A 37 -10.31 -23.70 9.45
N ILE A 38 -10.61 -22.41 9.25
CA ILE A 38 -9.66 -21.37 8.87
C ILE A 38 -9.32 -20.52 10.10
N THR A 39 -8.03 -20.39 10.40
CA THR A 39 -7.52 -19.56 11.49
C THR A 39 -6.57 -18.49 10.95
N VAL A 40 -6.83 -17.23 11.28
CA VAL A 40 -5.97 -16.08 10.99
C VAL A 40 -5.23 -15.71 12.28
N TYR A 41 -3.89 -15.71 12.22
CA TYR A 41 -3.00 -15.32 13.31
C TYR A 41 -2.52 -13.89 13.06
N GLU A 42 -2.81 -12.97 13.97
CA GLU A 42 -2.47 -11.55 13.85
C GLU A 42 -1.80 -11.08 15.13
N GLU A 43 -0.63 -10.46 14.99
CA GLU A 43 0.17 -9.94 16.10
C GLU A 43 -0.53 -8.74 16.77
N LEU A 44 -1.21 -7.91 15.98
CA LEU A 44 -1.94 -6.76 16.47
C LEU A 44 -3.27 -7.14 17.14
N ASP A 45 -3.88 -6.17 17.81
CA ASP A 45 -5.21 -6.28 18.42
C ASP A 45 -6.37 -6.25 17.40
N ARG A 46 -6.04 -6.12 16.11
CA ARG A 46 -6.98 -5.96 15.00
C ARG A 46 -6.38 -6.43 13.68
N VAL A 47 -7.25 -6.79 12.76
CA VAL A 47 -6.90 -7.10 11.36
C VAL A 47 -6.78 -5.82 10.52
N GLY A 48 -6.37 -5.97 9.27
CA GLY A 48 -6.27 -4.90 8.26
C GLY A 48 -4.84 -4.67 7.80
N GLY A 49 -3.84 -4.93 8.65
CA GLY A 49 -2.44 -4.69 8.35
C GLY A 49 -2.25 -3.24 7.88
N SER A 50 -1.60 -3.05 6.73
CA SER A 50 -1.35 -1.73 6.14
C SER A 50 -2.58 -1.01 5.53
N LEU A 51 -3.79 -1.58 5.66
CA LEU A 51 -5.07 -0.93 5.34
C LEU A 51 -5.76 -0.48 6.63
N ASP A 52 -5.02 0.22 7.48
CA ASP A 52 -5.49 0.70 8.78
C ASP A 52 -6.29 2.01 8.71
N GLY A 53 -7.04 2.22 9.77
CA GLY A 53 -7.80 3.42 10.09
C GLY A 53 -8.22 3.30 11.54
N SER A 54 -7.89 4.30 12.36
CA SER A 54 -8.17 4.26 13.79
C SER A 54 -8.26 5.66 14.40
N GLY A 55 -8.55 5.71 15.70
CA GLY A 55 -8.64 6.95 16.46
C GLY A 55 -10.05 7.51 16.50
N ASP A 56 -10.15 8.71 17.05
CA ASP A 56 -11.41 9.36 17.38
C ASP A 56 -11.23 10.90 17.37
N PRO A 57 -12.30 11.71 17.43
CA PRO A 57 -12.19 13.16 17.29
C PRO A 57 -11.53 13.86 18.51
N HIS A 58 -11.40 13.18 19.65
CA HIS A 58 -10.80 13.71 20.87
C HIS A 58 -9.30 13.45 20.94
N THR A 59 -8.85 12.25 20.57
CA THR A 59 -7.44 11.83 20.60
C THR A 59 -6.72 11.98 19.26
N GLY A 60 -7.47 12.15 18.17
CA GLY A 60 -6.98 12.26 16.80
C GLY A 60 -7.19 10.97 16.02
N TYR A 61 -7.54 11.12 14.75
CA TYR A 61 -7.57 10.03 13.78
C TYR A 61 -6.18 9.70 13.27
N MET A 62 -5.99 8.44 12.85
CA MET A 62 -4.76 7.93 12.27
C MET A 62 -5.04 7.05 11.05
N VAL A 63 -4.35 7.38 9.95
CA VAL A 63 -4.13 6.52 8.79
C VAL A 63 -2.64 6.54 8.46
N ARG A 64 -1.98 5.39 8.43
CA ARG A 64 -0.55 5.32 8.04
C ARG A 64 -0.31 5.66 6.57
N GLY A 65 -1.29 5.41 5.71
CA GLY A 65 -1.25 5.91 4.34
C GLY A 65 -2.56 5.73 3.59
N GLY A 66 -2.88 6.68 2.72
CA GLY A 66 -3.97 6.52 1.77
C GLY A 66 -3.65 5.48 0.71
N ARG A 67 -4.67 4.80 0.20
CA ARG A 67 -4.54 3.94 -0.99
C ARG A 67 -5.30 4.52 -2.17
N MET A 68 -4.72 4.34 -3.34
CA MET A 68 -5.33 4.63 -4.63
C MET A 68 -5.75 3.31 -5.27
N MET A 69 -6.95 3.28 -5.83
CA MET A 69 -7.44 2.19 -6.65
C MET A 69 -7.58 2.65 -8.09
N GLU A 70 -7.74 1.70 -9.02
CA GLU A 70 -8.04 2.00 -10.42
C GLU A 70 -8.84 0.83 -11.02
N SER A 71 -9.57 1.11 -12.10
CA SER A 71 -10.58 0.21 -12.68
C SER A 71 -10.08 -1.18 -13.12
N LYS A 72 -8.77 -1.38 -13.24
CA LYS A 72 -8.10 -2.63 -13.65
C LYS A 72 -7.45 -3.38 -12.49
N TYR A 73 -7.82 -3.10 -11.24
CA TYR A 73 -7.56 -3.98 -10.10
C TYR A 73 -8.51 -5.20 -10.11
N LEU A 74 -8.36 -6.02 -11.16
CA LEU A 74 -9.32 -7.06 -11.54
C LEU A 74 -9.46 -8.15 -10.46
N CYS A 75 -8.37 -8.56 -9.81
CA CYS A 75 -8.44 -9.54 -8.72
C CYS A 75 -9.15 -8.95 -7.49
N THR A 76 -8.87 -7.68 -7.19
CA THR A 76 -9.52 -6.95 -6.09
C THR A 76 -11.02 -6.86 -6.30
N TYR A 77 -11.47 -6.46 -7.50
CA TYR A 77 -12.89 -6.36 -7.79
C TYR A 77 -13.59 -7.71 -7.95
N ASP A 78 -12.90 -8.76 -8.42
CA ASP A 78 -13.42 -10.14 -8.34
C ASP A 78 -13.71 -10.52 -6.88
N LEU A 79 -12.72 -10.36 -5.98
CA LEU A 79 -12.89 -10.67 -4.56
C LEU A 79 -14.09 -9.93 -3.97
N PHE A 80 -14.10 -8.60 -4.09
CA PHE A 80 -15.09 -7.74 -3.46
C PHE A 80 -16.47 -7.76 -4.14
N SER A 81 -16.60 -8.36 -5.34
CA SER A 81 -17.92 -8.60 -5.97
C SER A 81 -18.76 -9.63 -5.21
N SER A 82 -18.16 -10.35 -4.26
CA SER A 82 -18.84 -11.34 -3.42
C SER A 82 -19.00 -10.90 -1.96
N ILE A 83 -18.54 -9.69 -1.63
CA ILE A 83 -18.50 -9.15 -0.27
C ILE A 83 -19.54 -8.02 -0.16
N PRO A 84 -20.60 -8.18 0.64
CA PRO A 84 -21.56 -7.11 0.89
C PRO A 84 -20.93 -5.96 1.68
N THR A 85 -21.40 -4.74 1.47
CA THR A 85 -21.14 -3.58 2.32
C THR A 85 -21.60 -3.83 3.76
N LEU A 86 -21.17 -2.99 4.71
CA LEU A 86 -21.54 -3.15 6.13
C LEU A 86 -23.06 -3.14 6.35
N ASP A 87 -23.81 -2.36 5.57
CA ASP A 87 -25.28 -2.30 5.60
C ASP A 87 -25.97 -3.38 4.74
N GLY A 88 -25.20 -4.15 3.96
CA GLY A 88 -25.68 -5.24 3.12
C GLY A 88 -26.49 -4.84 1.89
N LYS A 89 -26.54 -3.55 1.52
CA LYS A 89 -27.36 -3.08 0.39
C LYS A 89 -26.77 -3.44 -0.97
N GLN A 90 -25.45 -3.52 -1.06
CA GLN A 90 -24.74 -3.82 -2.28
C GLN A 90 -23.40 -4.51 -1.98
N THR A 91 -22.65 -4.85 -3.02
CA THR A 91 -21.29 -5.36 -2.87
C THR A 91 -20.30 -4.21 -2.71
N VAL A 92 -19.17 -4.45 -2.04
CA VAL A 92 -18.08 -3.47 -1.92
C VAL A 92 -17.56 -3.03 -3.30
N THR A 93 -17.55 -3.94 -4.29
CA THR A 93 -17.21 -3.55 -5.67
C THR A 93 -18.22 -2.56 -6.25
N GLN A 94 -19.52 -2.84 -6.14
CA GLN A 94 -20.57 -1.91 -6.62
C GLN A 94 -20.44 -0.55 -5.94
N GLU A 95 -20.31 -0.51 -4.61
CA GLU A 95 -20.13 0.75 -3.87
C GLU A 95 -18.94 1.55 -4.39
N ILE A 96 -17.79 0.90 -4.61
CA ILE A 96 -16.60 1.57 -5.13
C ILE A 96 -16.87 2.13 -6.54
N PHE A 97 -17.45 1.36 -7.46
CA PHE A 97 -17.69 1.83 -8.82
C PHE A 97 -18.71 2.97 -8.85
N GLU A 98 -19.86 2.81 -8.18
CA GLU A 98 -20.90 3.85 -8.07
C GLU A 98 -20.37 5.13 -7.42
N TRP A 99 -19.56 5.00 -6.36
CA TRP A 99 -18.95 6.16 -5.71
C TRP A 99 -18.05 6.95 -6.65
N ASN A 100 -17.31 6.26 -7.52
CA ASN A 100 -16.45 6.90 -8.53
C ASN A 100 -17.20 7.30 -9.81
N GLU A 101 -18.51 7.09 -9.88
CA GLU A 101 -19.40 7.78 -10.82
C GLU A 101 -19.81 9.16 -10.30
N VAL A 102 -19.89 9.31 -8.97
CA VAL A 102 -20.24 10.57 -8.29
C VAL A 102 -19.00 11.45 -8.07
N ILE A 103 -17.98 10.91 -7.41
CA ILE A 103 -16.71 11.61 -7.13
C ILE A 103 -15.72 11.28 -8.24
N LYS A 104 -15.52 12.23 -9.16
CA LYS A 104 -14.55 12.10 -10.25
C LYS A 104 -13.22 12.70 -9.82
N THR A 105 -12.20 11.85 -9.69
CA THR A 105 -10.84 12.33 -9.40
C THR A 105 -10.32 13.15 -10.58
N GLY A 106 -9.88 14.38 -10.30
CA GLY A 106 -9.32 15.34 -11.24
C GLY A 106 -8.70 16.51 -10.47
N SER A 107 -7.38 16.49 -10.31
CA SER A 107 -6.63 17.43 -9.49
C SER A 107 -6.52 18.80 -10.16
N LYS A 108 -6.94 19.86 -9.45
CA LYS A 108 -6.79 21.26 -9.89
C LYS A 108 -5.57 21.96 -9.29
N SER A 109 -4.84 21.24 -8.43
CA SER A 109 -3.66 21.71 -7.70
C SER A 109 -2.67 20.56 -7.53
N ARG A 110 -2.36 19.86 -8.62
CA ARG A 110 -1.49 18.68 -8.54
C ARG A 110 -0.12 19.04 -7.95
N LEU A 111 0.40 20.20 -8.32
CA LEU A 111 1.65 20.76 -7.82
C LEU A 111 1.41 22.18 -7.25
N VAL A 112 2.21 22.55 -6.25
CA VAL A 112 2.25 23.90 -5.67
C VAL A 112 3.69 24.40 -5.66
N ARG A 113 3.91 25.61 -6.17
CA ARG A 113 5.20 26.33 -6.20
C ARG A 113 5.06 27.70 -5.59
N GLY A 114 5.87 28.04 -4.59
CA GLY A 114 5.82 29.33 -3.89
C GLY A 114 4.39 29.79 -3.53
N ALA A 115 3.59 28.93 -2.89
CA ALA A 115 2.18 29.17 -2.56
C ALA A 115 1.23 29.41 -3.75
N ASN A 116 1.63 29.11 -4.99
CA ASN A 116 0.77 29.14 -6.16
C ASN A 116 0.46 27.72 -6.62
N LYS A 117 -0.83 27.43 -6.82
CA LYS A 117 -1.26 26.15 -7.39
C LYS A 117 -0.96 26.08 -8.89
N ILE A 118 -0.68 24.86 -9.35
CA ILE A 118 -0.52 24.53 -10.76
C ILE A 118 -1.55 23.47 -11.11
N ASP A 119 -2.46 23.85 -12.00
CA ASP A 119 -3.45 22.97 -12.61
C ASP A 119 -2.85 22.27 -13.82
N ALA A 120 -3.18 20.99 -14.01
CA ALA A 120 -2.77 20.15 -15.14
C ALA A 120 -1.31 20.40 -15.64
N PRO A 121 -0.28 20.31 -14.78
CA PRO A 121 1.10 20.61 -15.17
C PRO A 121 1.56 19.75 -16.35
N GLU A 122 2.20 20.38 -17.34
CA GLU A 122 2.97 19.69 -18.37
C GLU A 122 4.02 18.78 -17.71
N PHE A 123 4.34 17.66 -18.36
CA PHE A 123 5.32 16.71 -17.86
C PHE A 123 6.73 17.28 -17.85
N GLY A 124 7.07 18.11 -18.85
CA GLY A 124 8.36 18.77 -18.94
C GLY A 124 9.51 17.79 -19.17
N LEU A 125 9.23 16.70 -19.90
CA LEU A 125 10.22 15.71 -20.30
C LEU A 125 11.00 16.21 -21.53
N SER A 126 12.30 15.95 -21.58
CA SER A 126 13.06 16.08 -22.82
C SER A 126 12.89 14.84 -23.70
N GLU A 127 13.15 14.96 -25.00
CA GLU A 127 13.20 13.81 -25.92
C GLU A 127 14.11 12.68 -25.40
N ARG A 128 15.24 13.03 -24.79
CA ARG A 128 16.13 12.04 -24.17
C ARG A 128 15.46 11.29 -23.03
N HIS A 129 14.69 11.99 -22.19
CA HIS A 129 13.96 11.37 -21.08
C HIS A 129 12.87 10.43 -21.58
N ILE A 130 12.13 10.85 -22.61
CA ILE A 130 11.06 10.05 -23.23
C ILE A 130 11.64 8.76 -23.82
N LEU A 131 12.71 8.86 -24.62
CA LEU A 131 13.39 7.68 -25.18
C LEU A 131 13.91 6.72 -24.11
N THR A 132 14.39 7.23 -22.96
CA THR A 132 14.76 6.37 -21.82
C THR A 132 13.54 5.67 -21.22
N ILE A 133 12.41 6.37 -21.02
CA ILE A 133 11.15 5.77 -20.52
C ILE A 133 10.70 4.65 -21.46
N GLU A 134 10.68 4.90 -22.77
CA GLU A 134 10.28 3.93 -23.79
C GLU A 134 11.23 2.72 -23.82
N LYS A 135 12.54 2.96 -23.74
CA LYS A 135 13.55 1.90 -23.63
C LYS A 135 13.28 1.01 -22.42
N LEU A 136 13.08 1.59 -21.23
CA LEU A 136 12.78 0.84 -20.02
C LEU A 136 11.50 0.00 -20.17
N ALA A 137 10.46 0.54 -20.82
CA ALA A 137 9.20 -0.16 -21.05
C ALA A 137 9.37 -1.45 -21.90
N ILE A 138 10.29 -1.46 -22.87
CA ILE A 138 10.52 -2.62 -23.76
C ILE A 138 11.68 -3.54 -23.31
N GLU A 139 12.60 -3.07 -22.46
CA GLU A 139 13.81 -3.80 -22.07
C GLU A 139 13.51 -5.01 -21.16
N PRO A 140 13.97 -6.24 -21.46
CA PRO A 140 13.75 -7.38 -20.58
C PRO A 140 14.23 -7.12 -19.13
N GLU A 141 13.45 -7.52 -18.11
CA GLU A 141 13.81 -7.31 -16.69
C GLU A 141 15.19 -7.88 -16.34
N THR A 142 15.60 -8.97 -17.02
CA THR A 142 16.91 -9.59 -16.83
C THR A 142 18.09 -8.69 -17.21
N LEU A 143 17.89 -7.73 -18.12
CA LEU A 143 18.94 -6.77 -18.51
C LEU A 143 19.03 -5.59 -17.54
N LEU A 144 17.95 -5.28 -16.82
CA LEU A 144 17.96 -4.25 -15.78
C LEU A 144 18.67 -4.71 -14.51
N GLY A 145 18.72 -6.02 -14.25
CA GLY A 145 19.41 -6.57 -13.08
C GLY A 145 18.95 -5.91 -11.77
N ASP A 146 19.91 -5.55 -10.92
CA ASP A 146 19.69 -4.82 -9.67
C ASP A 146 19.99 -3.31 -9.79
N SER A 147 19.84 -2.72 -10.99
CA SER A 147 20.05 -1.29 -11.22
C SER A 147 19.00 -0.39 -10.56
N ARG A 148 19.44 0.83 -10.22
CA ARG A 148 18.64 1.92 -9.68
C ARG A 148 17.99 2.73 -10.79
N ILE A 149 16.89 3.42 -10.51
CA ILE A 149 16.31 4.38 -11.44
C ILE A 149 17.34 5.45 -11.86
N SER A 150 18.17 5.92 -10.92
CA SER A 150 19.24 6.90 -11.18
C SER A 150 20.36 6.41 -12.08
N ASP A 151 20.46 5.12 -12.36
CA ASP A 151 21.45 4.58 -13.30
C ASP A 151 21.02 4.80 -14.76
N HIS A 152 19.73 5.06 -15.01
CA HIS A 152 19.16 5.17 -16.37
C HIS A 152 18.82 6.60 -16.78
N PHE A 153 18.63 7.51 -15.83
CA PHE A 153 18.24 8.90 -16.08
C PHE A 153 19.31 9.90 -15.65
N ASP A 154 19.38 11.04 -16.35
CA ASP A 154 20.23 12.16 -15.93
C ASP A 154 19.59 12.97 -14.78
N GLN A 155 20.38 13.86 -14.17
CA GLN A 155 19.93 14.69 -13.05
C GLN A 155 18.79 15.66 -13.41
N ALA A 156 18.61 15.98 -14.70
CA ALA A 156 17.53 16.88 -15.12
C ALA A 156 16.17 16.17 -15.07
N PHE A 157 16.11 14.86 -15.34
CA PHE A 157 14.89 14.06 -15.22
C PHE A 157 14.24 14.20 -13.83
N PHE A 158 15.06 14.12 -12.77
CA PHE A 158 14.60 14.20 -11.38
C PHE A 158 14.10 15.59 -10.94
N LYS A 159 14.12 16.58 -11.86
CA LYS A 159 13.58 17.94 -11.66
C LYS A 159 12.37 18.23 -12.54
N THR A 160 11.93 17.26 -13.34
CA THR A 160 10.75 17.39 -14.21
C THR A 160 9.46 17.29 -13.39
N ASN A 161 8.38 17.88 -13.89
CA ASN A 161 7.06 17.71 -13.28
C ASN A 161 6.61 16.26 -13.37
N PHE A 162 6.94 15.54 -14.45
CA PHE A 162 6.72 14.10 -14.56
C PHE A 162 7.29 13.35 -13.36
N TRP A 163 8.58 13.56 -13.04
CA TRP A 163 9.19 12.88 -11.90
C TRP A 163 8.55 13.29 -10.57
N PHE A 164 8.32 14.59 -10.32
CA PHE A 164 7.67 15.03 -9.09
C PHE A 164 6.28 14.40 -8.92
N MET A 165 5.50 14.31 -10.00
CA MET A 165 4.19 13.67 -9.94
C MET A 165 4.33 12.15 -9.76
N TRP A 166 5.28 11.51 -10.45
CA TRP A 166 5.49 10.07 -10.37
C TRP A 166 5.95 9.63 -8.98
N CYS A 167 7.02 10.25 -8.47
CA CYS A 167 7.59 9.92 -7.18
C CYS A 167 6.61 10.19 -6.05
N THR A 168 5.78 11.23 -6.12
CA THR A 168 4.78 11.51 -5.08
C THR A 168 3.48 10.74 -5.23
N THR A 169 3.10 10.29 -6.43
CA THR A 169 1.94 9.38 -6.54
C THR A 169 2.29 8.00 -5.98
N PHE A 170 3.51 7.52 -6.21
CA PHE A 170 3.88 6.12 -5.94
C PHE A 170 4.94 5.94 -4.84
N ALA A 171 5.45 7.02 -4.26
CA ALA A 171 6.55 7.03 -3.27
C ALA A 171 7.88 6.44 -3.79
N PHE A 172 8.16 6.58 -5.10
CA PHE A 172 9.45 6.20 -5.67
C PHE A 172 10.56 7.17 -5.26
N GLN A 173 11.79 6.65 -5.17
CA GLN A 173 13.02 7.41 -4.96
C GLN A 173 14.01 7.09 -6.08
N PRO A 174 15.00 7.98 -6.37
CA PRO A 174 15.98 7.74 -7.43
C PRO A 174 16.80 6.46 -7.24
N TRP A 175 17.00 6.01 -6.00
CA TRP A 175 17.74 4.80 -5.66
C TRP A 175 16.90 3.51 -5.68
N HIS A 176 15.59 3.59 -5.93
CA HIS A 176 14.74 2.41 -6.04
C HIS A 176 14.98 1.63 -7.34
N SER A 177 14.44 0.42 -7.38
CA SER A 177 14.60 -0.55 -8.46
C SER A 177 14.08 -0.05 -9.80
N ALA A 178 14.94 -0.06 -10.82
CA ALA A 178 14.54 0.20 -12.21
C ALA A 178 13.51 -0.82 -12.72
N ILE A 179 13.54 -2.07 -12.22
CA ILE A 179 12.53 -3.08 -12.57
C ILE A 179 11.15 -2.66 -12.07
N GLU A 180 11.03 -2.16 -10.83
CA GLU A 180 9.71 -1.71 -10.35
C GLU A 180 9.22 -0.49 -11.14
N LEU A 181 10.09 0.49 -11.44
CA LEU A 181 9.72 1.60 -12.32
C LEU A 181 9.21 1.11 -13.68
N LYS A 182 9.94 0.19 -14.32
CA LYS A 182 9.51 -0.45 -15.58
C LYS A 182 8.11 -1.07 -15.44
N ARG A 183 7.88 -1.87 -14.40
CA ARG A 183 6.59 -2.53 -14.19
C ARG A 183 5.47 -1.51 -14.07
N TYR A 184 5.66 -0.41 -13.36
CA TYR A 184 4.66 0.66 -13.27
C TYR A 184 4.40 1.36 -14.61
N LEU A 185 5.45 1.71 -15.37
CA LEU A 185 5.31 2.34 -16.69
C LEU A 185 4.47 1.46 -17.64
N VAL A 186 4.69 0.15 -17.60
CA VAL A 186 3.97 -0.83 -18.42
C VAL A 186 2.56 -1.11 -17.88
N ARG A 187 2.41 -1.30 -16.57
CA ARG A 187 1.14 -1.64 -15.90
C ARG A 187 0.10 -0.52 -16.02
N PHE A 188 0.54 0.73 -16.01
CA PHE A 188 -0.32 1.91 -16.00
C PHE A 188 -0.24 2.74 -17.29
N THR A 189 0.23 2.16 -18.41
CA THR A 189 0.30 2.88 -19.70
C THR A 189 -1.03 3.54 -20.09
N HIS A 190 -2.16 2.89 -19.79
CA HIS A 190 -3.51 3.41 -20.07
C HIS A 190 -3.94 4.62 -19.22
N MET A 191 -3.15 4.97 -18.20
CA MET A 191 -3.41 6.07 -17.26
C MET A 191 -2.53 7.30 -17.53
N VAL A 192 -1.46 7.16 -18.33
CA VAL A 192 -0.46 8.21 -18.54
C VAL A 192 -1.09 9.52 -19.03
N ALA A 193 -2.07 9.44 -19.93
CA ALA A 193 -2.63 10.64 -20.57
C ALA A 193 -3.44 11.57 -19.65
N GLY A 194 -3.83 11.12 -18.46
CA GLY A 194 -4.48 11.97 -17.46
C GLY A 194 -3.72 12.01 -16.14
N PHE A 195 -2.45 11.60 -16.14
CA PHE A 195 -1.66 11.44 -14.93
C PHE A 195 -1.36 12.78 -14.23
N ASN A 196 -1.22 13.86 -15.00
CA ASN A 196 -1.04 15.23 -14.49
C ASN A 196 -2.20 15.71 -13.61
N GLU A 197 -3.38 15.11 -13.76
CA GLU A 197 -4.58 15.43 -12.97
C GLU A 197 -5.05 14.23 -12.13
N LEU A 198 -4.30 13.11 -12.11
CA LEU A 198 -4.71 11.85 -11.46
C LEU A 198 -6.03 11.27 -11.98
N HIS A 199 -6.39 11.55 -13.23
CA HIS A 199 -7.61 11.01 -13.83
C HIS A 199 -7.63 9.48 -13.80
N GLY A 200 -8.81 8.93 -13.52
CA GLY A 200 -9.07 7.48 -13.46
C GLY A 200 -8.62 6.81 -12.15
N ILE A 201 -7.98 7.53 -11.23
CA ILE A 201 -7.80 7.05 -9.86
C ILE A 201 -9.17 6.97 -9.19
N MET A 202 -9.41 5.84 -8.53
CA MET A 202 -10.63 5.54 -7.80
C MET A 202 -10.39 5.57 -6.29
N ARG A 203 -11.43 5.96 -5.55
CA ARG A 203 -11.46 6.05 -4.08
C ARG A 203 -12.53 5.14 -3.49
N THR A 204 -12.34 4.74 -2.24
CA THR A 204 -13.41 4.17 -1.41
C THR A 204 -14.22 5.29 -0.77
N LEU A 205 -15.44 4.99 -0.30
CA LEU A 205 -16.30 5.96 0.40
C LEU A 205 -15.64 6.50 1.67
N TYR A 206 -15.09 5.59 2.49
CA TYR A 206 -14.31 5.88 3.69
C TYR A 206 -12.85 5.48 3.49
N ASN A 207 -12.06 5.52 4.56
CA ASN A 207 -10.71 4.96 4.60
C ASN A 207 -10.70 3.44 4.27
N GLN A 208 -9.52 2.90 3.99
CA GLN A 208 -9.37 1.50 3.58
C GLN A 208 -9.55 0.48 4.70
N TYR A 209 -9.65 0.88 5.96
CA TYR A 209 -10.10 -0.03 7.00
C TYR A 209 -11.63 -0.14 6.95
N ASP A 210 -12.33 0.98 6.94
CA ASP A 210 -13.79 1.02 7.04
C ASP A 210 -14.49 0.50 5.79
N SER A 211 -14.02 0.83 4.58
CA SER A 211 -14.71 0.48 3.34
C SER A 211 -14.46 -0.95 2.84
N PRO A 212 -13.21 -1.46 2.75
CA PRO A 212 -12.99 -2.86 2.33
C PRO A 212 -12.70 -3.83 3.49
N VAL A 213 -11.90 -3.46 4.50
CA VAL A 213 -11.48 -4.41 5.55
C VAL A 213 -12.62 -4.80 6.48
N LEU A 214 -13.41 -3.84 6.96
CA LEU A 214 -14.52 -4.12 7.87
C LEU A 214 -15.62 -5.00 7.22
N PRO A 215 -16.10 -4.73 6.00
CA PRO A 215 -16.98 -5.66 5.28
C PRO A 215 -16.43 -7.08 5.14
N LEU A 216 -15.15 -7.19 4.77
CA LEU A 216 -14.50 -8.49 4.60
C LEU A 216 -14.42 -9.25 5.94
N ARG A 217 -14.03 -8.55 7.02
CA ARG A 217 -14.00 -9.10 8.38
C ARG A 217 -15.39 -9.57 8.82
N LYS A 218 -16.43 -8.76 8.60
CA LYS A 218 -17.82 -9.12 8.92
C LYS A 218 -18.24 -10.40 8.19
N TRP A 219 -18.00 -10.46 6.89
CA TRP A 219 -18.34 -11.62 6.05
C TRP A 219 -17.64 -12.91 6.50
N LEU A 220 -16.36 -12.80 6.91
CA LEU A 220 -15.56 -13.92 7.42
C LEU A 220 -16.04 -14.39 8.81
N ASN A 221 -16.36 -13.45 9.72
CA ASN A 221 -16.92 -13.74 11.04
C ASN A 221 -18.25 -14.50 10.93
N GLU A 222 -19.15 -14.05 10.05
CA GLU A 222 -20.45 -14.70 9.81
C GLU A 222 -20.32 -16.15 9.29
N ARG A 223 -19.15 -16.51 8.75
CA ARG A 223 -18.82 -17.86 8.26
C ARG A 223 -17.99 -18.67 9.25
N GLY A 224 -17.73 -18.11 10.44
CA GLY A 224 -17.05 -18.80 11.53
C GLY A 224 -15.53 -18.81 11.43
N VAL A 225 -14.91 -17.97 10.60
CA VAL A 225 -13.44 -17.85 10.56
C VAL A 225 -12.90 -17.44 11.93
N VAL A 226 -11.84 -18.13 12.37
CA VAL A 226 -11.24 -17.90 13.69
C VAL A 226 -10.15 -16.85 13.57
N PHE A 227 -10.27 -15.75 14.32
CA PHE A 227 -9.23 -14.73 14.42
C PHE A 227 -8.52 -14.83 15.77
N ARG A 228 -7.23 -15.18 15.75
CA ARG A 228 -6.33 -15.14 16.90
C ARG A 228 -5.53 -13.83 16.85
N LEU A 229 -6.11 -12.78 17.42
CA LEU A 229 -5.49 -11.45 17.57
C LEU A 229 -4.52 -11.46 18.77
N GLY A 230 -3.53 -10.58 18.77
CA GLY A 230 -2.47 -10.61 19.80
C GLY A 230 -1.65 -11.90 19.77
N SER A 231 -1.53 -12.55 18.61
CA SER A 231 -0.82 -13.80 18.40
C SER A 231 0.23 -13.66 17.30
N LYS A 232 1.50 -13.62 17.72
CA LYS A 232 2.65 -13.50 16.84
C LYS A 232 3.17 -14.89 16.47
N VAL A 233 3.24 -15.20 15.17
CA VAL A 233 3.88 -16.44 14.70
C VAL A 233 5.38 -16.20 14.61
N THR A 234 6.17 -16.96 15.36
CA THR A 234 7.64 -16.81 15.46
C THR A 234 8.41 -17.93 14.76
N ASP A 235 7.72 -18.96 14.26
CA ASP A 235 8.32 -20.01 13.44
C ASP A 235 7.31 -20.74 12.58
N ILE A 236 7.80 -21.29 11.47
CA ILE A 236 7.11 -22.27 10.63
C ILE A 236 8.09 -23.44 10.45
N ALA A 237 7.82 -24.56 11.11
CA ALA A 237 8.67 -25.75 11.04
C ALA A 237 8.33 -26.56 9.79
N PHE A 238 9.37 -26.97 9.06
CA PHE A 238 9.23 -27.78 7.85
C PHE A 238 9.88 -29.16 8.02
N ALA A 239 9.20 -30.19 7.54
CA ALA A 239 9.72 -31.55 7.42
C ALA A 239 9.82 -31.95 5.95
N ASP A 240 10.95 -32.53 5.56
CA ASP A 240 11.11 -33.17 4.24
C ASP A 240 10.47 -34.56 4.26
N ARG A 241 9.62 -34.82 3.26
CA ARG A 241 9.03 -36.13 2.98
C ARG A 241 9.27 -36.45 1.52
N ASP A 242 10.22 -37.34 1.27
CA ASP A 242 10.61 -37.78 -0.07
C ASP A 242 10.97 -36.62 -1.02
N GLY A 243 11.71 -35.62 -0.52
CA GLY A 243 12.15 -34.46 -1.30
C GLY A 243 11.09 -33.36 -1.46
N THR A 244 9.99 -33.44 -0.71
CA THR A 244 8.95 -32.40 -0.64
C THR A 244 8.81 -31.91 0.79
N ASN A 245 8.88 -30.59 0.99
CA ASN A 245 8.71 -29.94 2.29
C ASN A 245 7.22 -29.81 2.65
N PHE A 246 6.90 -30.16 3.88
CA PHE A 246 5.60 -29.92 4.50
C PHE A 246 5.79 -29.06 5.74
N VAL A 247 4.89 -28.10 5.95
CA VAL A 247 4.76 -27.48 7.26
C VAL A 247 4.20 -28.50 8.22
N GLU A 248 4.87 -28.70 9.36
CA GLU A 248 4.44 -29.63 10.41
C GLU A 248 3.98 -28.92 11.69
N SER A 249 4.47 -27.70 11.93
CA SER A 249 3.97 -26.88 13.04
C SER A 249 4.19 -25.38 12.85
N LEU A 250 3.40 -24.60 13.59
CA LEU A 250 3.58 -23.16 13.78
C LEU A 250 3.92 -22.89 15.25
N THR A 251 4.93 -22.07 15.50
CA THR A 251 5.20 -21.54 16.85
C THR A 251 4.49 -20.20 17.00
N CYS A 252 3.58 -20.10 17.95
CA CYS A 252 2.79 -18.90 18.21
C CYS A 252 3.05 -18.36 19.61
N GLU A 253 3.30 -17.06 19.74
CA GLU A 253 3.40 -16.34 21.00
C GLU A 253 2.16 -15.48 21.22
N SER A 254 1.51 -15.60 22.36
CA SER A 254 0.37 -14.77 22.75
C SER A 254 0.30 -14.60 24.27
N GLY A 255 0.13 -13.37 24.76
CA GLY A 255 0.03 -13.09 26.19
C GLY A 255 1.20 -13.58 27.05
N GLY A 256 2.42 -13.64 26.49
CA GLY A 256 3.61 -14.18 27.16
C GLY A 256 3.69 -15.71 27.21
N THR A 257 2.76 -16.41 26.55
CA THR A 257 2.77 -17.87 26.40
C THR A 257 3.20 -18.26 24.99
N THR A 258 3.92 -19.38 24.87
CA THR A 258 4.32 -19.97 23.59
C THR A 258 3.53 -21.27 23.39
N GLU A 259 2.85 -21.38 22.26
CA GLU A 259 2.07 -22.54 21.83
C GLU A 259 2.66 -23.10 20.54
N GLN A 260 2.72 -24.43 20.42
CA GLN A 260 2.96 -25.11 19.15
C GLN A 260 1.62 -25.56 18.58
N VAL A 261 1.32 -25.12 17.36
CA VAL A 261 0.15 -25.57 16.60
C VAL A 261 0.61 -26.61 15.60
N GLU A 262 0.22 -27.87 15.79
CA GLU A 262 0.47 -28.93 14.82
C GLU A 262 -0.29 -28.69 13.52
N VAL A 263 0.36 -28.96 12.39
CA VAL A 263 -0.19 -28.82 11.04
C VAL A 263 -0.16 -30.19 10.39
N ALA A 264 -1.34 -30.73 10.05
CA ALA A 264 -1.41 -32.01 9.35
C ALA A 264 -0.95 -31.84 7.89
N PRO A 265 -0.49 -32.92 7.22
CA PRO A 265 -0.07 -32.84 5.82
C PRO A 265 -1.18 -32.39 4.85
N SER A 266 -2.45 -32.56 5.25
CA SER A 266 -3.63 -32.10 4.51
C SER A 266 -4.03 -30.66 4.81
N ASP A 267 -3.47 -30.05 5.85
CA ASP A 267 -3.75 -28.67 6.27
C ASP A 267 -2.87 -27.71 5.50
N LEU A 268 -3.35 -26.48 5.31
CA LEU A 268 -2.72 -25.46 4.48
C LEU A 268 -2.14 -24.36 5.35
N VAL A 269 -0.98 -23.83 4.96
CA VAL A 269 -0.36 -22.66 5.59
C VAL A 269 -0.11 -21.60 4.53
N ILE A 270 -0.66 -20.41 4.74
CA ILE A 270 -0.43 -19.26 3.87
C ILE A 270 0.14 -18.12 4.72
N ALA A 271 1.37 -17.71 4.45
CA ALA A 271 2.04 -16.67 5.23
C ALA A 271 2.21 -15.38 4.45
N THR A 272 1.79 -14.25 5.04
CA THR A 272 2.18 -12.93 4.55
C THR A 272 3.58 -12.63 5.11
N LEU A 273 4.61 -12.71 4.25
CA LEU A 273 6.00 -12.47 4.67
C LEU A 273 6.43 -11.02 4.42
N GLY A 274 7.13 -10.45 5.39
CA GLY A 274 7.52 -9.05 5.38
C GLY A 274 6.32 -8.10 5.51
N SER A 275 6.58 -6.89 6.00
CA SER A 275 5.53 -5.88 6.14
C SER A 275 6.12 -4.49 6.02
N MET A 276 5.57 -3.72 5.07
CA MET A 276 5.94 -2.32 4.83
C MET A 276 5.54 -1.39 6.00
N THR A 277 4.63 -1.84 6.87
CA THR A 277 4.19 -1.09 8.05
C THR A 277 4.74 -1.66 9.36
N GLU A 278 5.64 -2.64 9.31
CA GLU A 278 6.33 -3.15 10.48
C GLU A 278 7.21 -2.05 11.10
N GLY A 279 7.29 -2.02 12.43
CA GLY A 279 8.07 -1.00 13.14
C GLY A 279 7.51 0.41 13.01
N ALA A 280 6.32 0.61 12.45
CA ALA A 280 5.69 1.93 12.42
C ALA A 280 5.51 2.48 13.84
N ALA A 281 5.94 3.72 14.08
CA ALA A 281 5.73 4.41 15.34
C ALA A 281 4.85 5.64 15.13
N ILE A 282 4.02 5.95 16.11
CA ILE A 282 3.13 7.12 16.10
C ILE A 282 3.63 8.10 17.17
N GLY A 283 3.83 9.36 16.77
CA GLY A 283 4.08 10.46 17.69
C GLY A 283 2.77 11.19 18.03
N GLY A 284 2.88 12.44 18.44
CA GLY A 284 1.73 13.27 18.78
C GLY A 284 1.90 14.72 18.35
N MET A 285 0.94 15.55 18.77
CA MET A 285 0.98 16.98 18.51
C MET A 285 2.29 17.62 19.00
N ASP A 286 2.80 17.17 20.14
CA ASP A 286 3.99 17.71 20.80
C ASP A 286 5.07 16.63 21.05
N SER A 287 5.02 15.50 20.34
CA SER A 287 6.05 14.44 20.40
C SER A 287 6.36 13.89 19.00
N PRO A 288 7.64 13.71 18.62
CA PRO A 288 7.99 13.11 17.34
C PRO A 288 7.68 11.60 17.33
N ALA A 289 7.52 11.03 16.15
CA ALA A 289 7.43 9.57 15.98
C ALA A 289 8.84 8.95 16.02
N ALA A 290 9.02 7.86 16.77
CA ALA A 290 10.29 7.17 16.85
C ALA A 290 10.64 6.44 15.54
N LEU A 291 11.93 6.39 15.18
CA LEU A 291 12.41 5.49 14.13
C LEU A 291 12.77 4.15 14.77
N ASN A 292 11.99 3.12 14.47
CA ASN A 292 12.28 1.75 14.88
C ASN A 292 13.03 0.99 13.78
N ASP A 293 13.55 -0.18 14.14
CA ASP A 293 14.14 -1.14 13.21
C ASP A 293 13.30 -2.45 13.15
N LYS A 294 13.83 -3.46 12.44
CA LYS A 294 13.13 -4.72 12.20
C LYS A 294 12.95 -5.58 13.45
N SER A 295 13.62 -5.28 14.57
CA SER A 295 13.52 -6.04 15.82
C SER A 295 12.22 -5.78 16.58
N VAL A 296 11.48 -4.72 16.24
CA VAL A 296 10.27 -4.31 16.98
C VAL A 296 9.04 -5.16 16.64
N GLY A 297 9.01 -5.85 15.50
CA GLY A 297 7.86 -6.67 15.09
C GLY A 297 8.22 -8.06 14.57
N GLY A 298 7.21 -8.90 14.33
CA GLY A 298 7.39 -10.31 14.02
C GLY A 298 7.57 -10.66 12.54
N ALA A 299 7.08 -9.86 11.60
CA ALA A 299 6.97 -10.27 10.19
C ALA A 299 8.34 -10.45 9.52
N TRP A 300 9.29 -9.55 9.78
CA TRP A 300 10.65 -9.64 9.25
C TRP A 300 11.46 -10.75 9.94
N ALA A 301 11.34 -10.87 11.26
CA ALA A 301 12.01 -11.92 12.02
C ALA A 301 11.54 -13.33 11.60
N LEU A 302 10.23 -13.50 11.36
CA LEU A 302 9.66 -14.73 10.83
C LEU A 302 10.26 -15.07 9.45
N TRP A 303 10.32 -14.09 8.55
CA TRP A 303 10.89 -14.30 7.22
C TRP A 303 12.39 -14.65 7.29
N ASP A 304 13.19 -13.88 8.06
CA ASP A 304 14.61 -14.17 8.30
C ASP A 304 14.81 -15.61 8.78
N LYS A 305 13.96 -16.07 9.71
CA LYS A 305 14.05 -17.41 10.29
C LYS A 305 13.75 -18.53 9.28
N ILE A 306 12.65 -18.43 8.53
CA ILE A 306 12.27 -19.50 7.60
C ILE A 306 13.17 -19.53 6.36
N ALA A 307 13.68 -18.37 5.93
CA ALA A 307 14.60 -18.28 4.79
C ALA A 307 16.02 -18.77 5.11
N ALA A 308 16.38 -18.91 6.40
CA ALA A 308 17.68 -19.42 6.81
C ALA A 308 17.94 -20.82 6.24
N GLY A 309 18.97 -20.92 5.38
CA GLY A 309 19.32 -22.15 4.68
C GLY A 309 18.40 -22.55 3.52
N ARG A 310 17.40 -21.71 3.17
CA ARG A 310 16.35 -21.99 2.17
C ARG A 310 16.23 -20.82 1.18
N PRO A 311 17.19 -20.66 0.25
CA PRO A 311 17.24 -19.50 -0.66
C PRO A 311 16.00 -19.35 -1.54
N GLU A 312 15.26 -20.42 -1.80
CA GLU A 312 13.98 -20.42 -2.51
C GLU A 312 12.86 -19.66 -1.76
N LEU A 313 13.01 -19.45 -0.45
CA LEU A 313 12.13 -18.62 0.37
C LEU A 313 12.53 -17.13 0.37
N GLY A 314 13.52 -16.73 -0.42
CA GLY A 314 13.90 -15.34 -0.66
C GLY A 314 14.99 -14.80 0.27
N ARG A 315 15.22 -13.49 0.20
CA ARG A 315 16.31 -12.78 0.89
C ARG A 315 15.78 -11.53 1.61
N PRO A 316 15.17 -11.66 2.80
CA PRO A 316 14.59 -10.54 3.56
C PRO A 316 15.54 -9.36 3.81
N ALA A 317 16.84 -9.62 3.97
CA ALA A 317 17.89 -8.60 4.11
C ALA A 317 17.88 -7.54 2.99
N LYS A 318 17.50 -7.92 1.76
CA LYS A 318 17.38 -6.99 0.62
C LYS A 318 16.32 -5.91 0.81
N PHE A 319 15.35 -6.16 1.69
CA PHE A 319 14.22 -5.29 1.96
C PHE A 319 14.31 -4.62 3.34
N THR A 320 15.22 -5.06 4.21
CA THR A 320 15.27 -4.61 5.61
C THR A 320 16.56 -3.92 6.02
N ASP A 321 17.68 -4.15 5.33
CA ASP A 321 18.98 -3.59 5.73
C ASP A 321 19.18 -2.13 5.27
N TYR A 322 18.23 -1.58 4.50
CA TYR A 322 18.33 -0.26 3.87
C TYR A 322 17.23 0.70 4.35
N VAL A 323 17.05 0.82 5.67
CA VAL A 323 16.00 1.67 6.28
C VAL A 323 16.07 3.12 5.78
N ASP A 324 17.26 3.68 5.62
CA ASP A 324 17.43 5.05 5.09
C ASP A 324 16.92 5.20 3.64
N GLU A 325 16.90 4.13 2.87
CA GLU A 325 16.39 4.09 1.49
C GLU A 325 14.91 3.68 1.42
N SER A 326 14.31 3.20 2.52
CA SER A 326 12.92 2.70 2.57
C SER A 326 11.97 3.46 3.50
N LYS A 327 12.48 4.36 4.34
CA LYS A 327 11.68 5.10 5.33
C LYS A 327 11.03 6.35 4.74
N TRP A 328 9.84 6.65 5.20
CA TRP A 328 9.27 8.00 5.13
C TRP A 328 8.28 8.22 6.27
N LEU A 329 7.86 9.47 6.44
CA LEU A 329 6.99 9.91 7.51
C LEU A 329 5.67 10.42 6.92
N SER A 330 4.58 9.90 7.44
CA SER A 330 3.23 10.39 7.20
C SER A 330 2.72 11.15 8.41
N PHE A 331 1.61 11.86 8.26
CA PHE A 331 0.86 12.43 9.37
C PHE A 331 -0.63 12.49 9.04
N THR A 332 -1.45 12.29 10.08
CA THR A 332 -2.90 12.50 9.99
C THR A 332 -3.28 13.69 10.86
N THR A 333 -4.01 14.65 10.29
CA THR A 333 -4.42 15.85 11.00
C THR A 333 -5.93 15.87 11.15
N THR A 334 -6.37 15.92 12.41
CA THR A 334 -7.78 16.06 12.82
C THR A 334 -8.02 17.50 13.24
N LEU A 335 -8.98 18.15 12.60
CA LEU A 335 -9.37 19.54 12.86
C LEU A 335 -10.74 19.56 13.53
N LYS A 336 -10.85 20.22 14.69
CA LYS A 336 -12.11 20.31 15.47
C LYS A 336 -13.04 21.43 14.99
N ASP A 337 -12.57 22.25 14.05
CA ASP A 337 -13.33 23.19 13.25
C ASP A 337 -12.90 23.08 11.78
N SER A 338 -13.69 23.65 10.87
CA SER A 338 -13.44 23.54 9.43
C SER A 338 -12.57 24.66 8.86
N ALA A 339 -12.18 25.68 9.63
CA ALA A 339 -11.68 26.93 9.05
C ALA A 339 -10.39 26.73 8.23
N LEU A 340 -9.42 25.98 8.76
CA LEU A 340 -8.21 25.65 8.01
C LEU A 340 -8.49 24.69 6.85
N PHE A 341 -9.35 23.70 7.06
CA PHE A 341 -9.71 22.73 6.01
C PHE A 341 -10.37 23.43 4.81
N ASP A 342 -11.30 24.34 5.08
CA ASP A 342 -12.02 25.15 4.09
C ASP A 342 -11.05 26.05 3.32
N ARG A 343 -10.06 26.68 3.98
CA ARG A 343 -9.03 27.46 3.29
C ARG A 343 -8.17 26.60 2.37
N ILE A 344 -7.75 25.41 2.80
CA ILE A 344 -6.98 24.49 1.93
C ILE A 344 -7.86 24.00 0.77
N ARG A 345 -9.12 23.65 1.02
CA ARG A 345 -10.10 23.30 -0.02
C ARG A 345 -10.23 24.44 -1.04
N ASP A 346 -10.42 25.67 -0.59
CA ASP A 346 -10.65 26.82 -1.47
C ASP A 346 -9.37 27.19 -2.25
N PHE A 347 -8.21 27.09 -1.61
CA PHE A 347 -6.91 27.22 -2.27
C PHE A 347 -6.79 26.19 -3.40
N THR A 348 -7.08 24.92 -3.12
CA THR A 348 -6.95 23.85 -4.12
C THR A 348 -8.02 23.93 -5.21
N GLY A 349 -9.24 24.33 -4.86
CA GLY A 349 -10.40 24.39 -5.77
C GLY A 349 -11.03 23.03 -6.06
N ASN A 350 -10.60 21.97 -5.36
CA ASN A 350 -11.19 20.64 -5.44
C ASN A 350 -12.24 20.43 -4.36
N VAL A 351 -13.32 19.72 -4.69
CA VAL A 351 -14.16 19.14 -3.64
C VAL A 351 -13.33 18.09 -2.90
N PRO A 352 -13.38 18.01 -1.56
CA PRO A 352 -12.67 16.98 -0.82
C PRO A 352 -12.98 15.58 -1.35
N GLY A 353 -11.93 14.81 -1.69
CA GLY A 353 -12.03 13.52 -2.36
C GLY A 353 -11.68 13.54 -3.86
N GLU A 354 -11.88 14.65 -4.58
CA GLU A 354 -11.63 14.75 -6.03
C GLU A 354 -10.17 15.07 -6.38
N GLY A 355 -9.48 15.82 -5.52
CA GLY A 355 -8.17 16.42 -5.88
C GLY A 355 -6.98 15.47 -5.86
N GLY A 356 -7.11 14.30 -5.24
CA GLY A 356 -5.98 13.42 -4.96
C GLY A 356 -4.91 14.09 -4.09
N LEU A 357 -3.63 13.82 -4.38
CA LEU A 357 -2.53 14.45 -3.65
C LEU A 357 -2.09 15.78 -4.27
N ILE A 358 -1.74 16.72 -3.40
CA ILE A 358 -1.19 18.04 -3.71
C ILE A 358 0.26 18.04 -3.24
N THR A 359 1.20 18.27 -4.17
CA THR A 359 2.63 18.23 -3.87
C THR A 359 3.24 19.62 -3.83
N PHE A 360 3.90 19.96 -2.72
CA PHE A 360 4.69 21.18 -2.59
C PHE A 360 6.10 20.92 -3.11
N VAL A 361 6.35 21.23 -4.39
CA VAL A 361 7.60 20.82 -5.07
C VAL A 361 8.84 21.60 -4.60
N ASP A 362 8.63 22.78 -4.03
CA ASP A 362 9.71 23.60 -3.45
C ASP A 362 9.97 23.24 -1.96
N SER A 363 9.24 22.25 -1.42
CA SER A 363 9.47 21.73 -0.07
C SER A 363 10.74 20.88 -0.02
N ASN A 364 11.64 21.18 0.92
CA ASN A 364 12.83 20.37 1.19
C ASN A 364 12.48 18.94 1.62
N TRP A 365 11.29 18.74 2.19
CA TRP A 365 10.78 17.42 2.57
C TRP A 365 10.09 16.69 1.41
N LEU A 366 9.90 17.37 0.27
CA LEU A 366 9.00 16.96 -0.81
C LEU A 366 7.62 16.56 -0.25
N MET A 367 7.04 17.48 0.53
CA MET A 367 5.78 17.25 1.23
C MET A 367 4.60 17.17 0.26
N SER A 368 3.66 16.27 0.53
CA SER A 368 2.35 16.23 -0.12
C SER A 368 1.22 16.06 0.89
N ILE A 369 0.04 16.61 0.58
CA ILE A 369 -1.19 16.44 1.37
C ILE A 369 -2.34 15.90 0.51
N VAL A 370 -3.34 15.31 1.15
CA VAL A 370 -4.57 14.80 0.55
C VAL A 370 -5.73 15.24 1.43
N LEU A 371 -6.75 15.86 0.82
CA LEU A 371 -8.04 16.13 1.45
C LEU A 371 -9.03 15.06 0.99
N PRO A 372 -9.22 13.96 1.74
CA PRO A 372 -10.18 12.93 1.36
C PRO A 372 -11.61 13.46 1.49
N HIS A 373 -12.56 12.73 0.91
CA HIS A 373 -13.98 12.94 1.18
C HIS A 373 -14.26 12.87 2.68
N GLN A 374 -15.20 13.70 3.14
CA GLN A 374 -15.57 13.85 4.55
C GLN A 374 -17.04 13.44 4.71
N PRO A 375 -17.38 12.62 5.71
CA PRO A 375 -16.48 11.99 6.68
C PRO A 375 -15.57 10.94 6.04
N HIS A 376 -14.31 10.87 6.49
CA HIS A 376 -13.34 9.86 6.05
C HIS A 376 -13.39 8.59 6.92
N PHE A 377 -13.88 8.71 8.15
CA PHE A 377 -14.08 7.61 9.09
C PHE A 377 -15.56 7.42 9.41
N ILE A 378 -15.98 6.18 9.59
CA ILE A 378 -17.32 5.90 10.11
C ILE A 378 -17.45 6.49 11.52
N GLY A 379 -18.49 7.30 11.73
CA GLY A 379 -18.73 7.97 13.01
C GLY A 379 -17.91 9.26 13.24
N GLN A 380 -17.20 9.75 12.24
CA GLN A 380 -16.60 11.08 12.28
C GLN A 380 -17.68 12.16 12.38
N PRO A 381 -17.64 13.06 13.40
CA PRO A 381 -18.61 14.15 13.53
C PRO A 381 -18.57 15.13 12.36
N ASP A 382 -19.72 15.68 11.99
CA ASP A 382 -19.85 16.62 10.85
C ASP A 382 -18.97 17.87 10.97
N ASN A 383 -18.71 18.33 12.20
CA ASN A 383 -17.87 19.50 12.47
C ASN A 383 -16.36 19.19 12.55
N VAL A 384 -15.97 17.91 12.44
CA VAL A 384 -14.58 17.47 12.49
C VAL A 384 -14.12 17.12 11.09
N GLN A 385 -12.95 17.62 10.69
CA GLN A 385 -12.37 17.36 9.37
C GLN A 385 -11.04 16.62 9.53
N VAL A 386 -10.73 15.72 8.59
CA VAL A 386 -9.48 14.97 8.59
C VAL A 386 -8.77 15.09 7.26
N PHE A 387 -7.50 15.42 7.27
CA PHE A 387 -6.66 15.31 6.08
C PHE A 387 -5.38 14.55 6.41
N TRP A 388 -4.71 14.07 5.36
CA TRP A 388 -3.51 13.25 5.48
C TRP A 388 -2.37 13.91 4.71
N GLY A 389 -1.14 13.74 5.19
CA GLY A 389 0.04 14.24 4.49
C GLY A 389 1.27 13.39 4.75
N TYR A 390 2.32 13.64 3.99
CA TYR A 390 3.58 12.94 4.11
C TYR A 390 4.74 13.67 3.40
N GLY A 391 5.97 13.22 3.61
CA GLY A 391 7.15 13.71 2.90
C GLY A 391 8.10 12.59 2.53
N LEU A 392 8.83 12.76 1.42
CA LEU A 392 9.77 11.79 0.87
C LEU A 392 11.24 12.05 1.24
N SER A 393 11.55 13.23 1.77
CA SER A 393 12.91 13.61 2.17
C SER A 393 12.97 13.91 3.66
N VAL A 394 12.80 12.87 4.47
CA VAL A 394 12.53 13.03 5.91
C VAL A 394 13.72 13.48 6.76
N ASP A 395 14.94 13.29 6.26
CA ASP A 395 16.16 13.69 6.97
C ASP A 395 16.65 15.10 6.61
N ALA A 396 15.99 15.77 5.65
CA ALA A 396 16.31 17.12 5.24
C ALA A 396 15.70 18.17 6.19
N PRO A 397 16.38 19.29 6.49
CA PRO A 397 15.78 20.38 7.23
C PRO A 397 14.63 21.03 6.43
N GLY A 398 13.54 21.38 7.12
CA GLY A 398 12.40 22.07 6.50
C GLY A 398 12.73 23.49 6.03
N ASN A 399 11.79 24.08 5.29
CA ASN A 399 11.90 25.44 4.78
C ASN A 399 11.52 26.48 5.86
N TYR A 400 10.56 26.15 6.71
CA TYR A 400 10.01 27.02 7.77
C TYR A 400 10.32 26.48 9.17
N VAL A 401 10.50 25.17 9.29
CA VAL A 401 11.01 24.50 10.50
C VAL A 401 12.42 23.97 10.22
N ALA A 402 13.43 24.55 10.87
CA ALA A 402 14.84 24.20 10.68
C ALA A 402 15.25 22.86 11.34
N LYS A 403 14.46 21.81 11.14
CA LYS A 403 14.69 20.44 11.62
C LYS A 403 14.41 19.42 10.52
N PRO A 404 15.08 18.25 10.55
CA PRO A 404 14.65 17.08 9.80
C PRO A 404 13.17 16.77 10.07
N MET A 405 12.39 16.45 9.04
CA MET A 405 10.99 16.04 9.18
C MET A 405 10.84 14.88 10.18
N SER A 406 11.81 13.94 10.18
CA SER A 406 11.88 12.80 11.09
C SER A 406 11.98 13.18 12.57
N ALA A 407 12.43 14.40 12.88
CA ALA A 407 12.57 14.93 14.23
C ALA A 407 11.45 15.94 14.61
N CYS A 408 10.44 16.12 13.76
CA CYS A 408 9.34 17.05 13.97
C CYS A 408 8.19 16.42 14.74
N THR A 409 7.57 17.20 15.63
CA THR A 409 6.27 16.90 16.24
C THR A 409 5.15 17.21 15.26
N GLY A 410 3.91 16.78 15.57
CA GLY A 410 2.75 17.16 14.76
C GLY A 410 2.58 18.66 14.58
N ARG A 411 2.85 19.45 15.63
CA ARG A 411 2.79 20.92 15.59
C ARG A 411 3.76 21.50 14.56
N GLU A 412 4.97 20.98 14.50
CA GLU A 412 6.01 21.47 13.61
C GLU A 412 5.78 21.04 12.16
N LEU A 413 5.22 19.84 11.93
CA LEU A 413 4.77 19.44 10.60
C LEU A 413 3.69 20.38 10.06
N MET A 414 2.76 20.76 10.93
CA MET A 414 1.70 21.70 10.58
C MET A 414 2.21 23.12 10.36
N GLN A 415 3.20 23.57 11.15
CA GLN A 415 3.87 24.85 10.92
C GLN A 415 4.57 24.88 9.55
N GLU A 416 5.27 23.82 9.17
CA GLU A 416 5.90 23.71 7.84
C GLU A 416 4.85 23.78 6.73
N LEU A 417 3.76 23.01 6.85
CA LEU A 417 2.67 23.01 5.87
C LEU A 417 2.04 24.40 5.70
N LEU A 418 1.76 25.10 6.82
CA LEU A 418 1.20 26.46 6.78
C LEU A 418 2.16 27.45 6.13
N GLY A 419 3.47 27.26 6.29
CA GLY A 419 4.49 28.01 5.55
C GLY A 419 4.36 27.85 4.04
N HIS A 420 4.25 26.62 3.54
CA HIS A 420 4.08 26.33 2.10
C HIS A 420 2.74 26.83 1.54
N LEU A 421 1.73 26.99 2.39
CA LEU A 421 0.44 27.60 2.04
C LEU A 421 0.46 29.14 2.10
N GLY A 422 1.55 29.76 2.54
CA GLY A 422 1.65 31.20 2.71
C GLY A 422 0.91 31.75 3.94
N GLU A 423 0.57 30.89 4.92
CA GLU A 423 -0.20 31.22 6.12
C GLU A 423 0.64 31.22 7.42
N ILE A 424 1.97 31.31 7.32
CA ILE A 424 2.87 31.19 8.49
C ILE A 424 2.56 32.21 9.61
N ASP A 425 2.13 33.42 9.25
CA ASP A 425 1.79 34.47 10.21
C ASP A 425 0.54 34.13 11.04
N GLN A 426 -0.33 33.25 10.55
CA GLN A 426 -1.53 32.77 11.22
C GLN A 426 -1.34 31.39 11.87
N ALA A 427 -0.10 30.87 11.88
CA ALA A 427 0.16 29.51 12.32
C ALA A 427 -0.26 29.28 13.77
N GLN A 428 0.07 30.18 14.68
CA GLN A 428 -0.24 30.00 16.09
C GLN A 428 -1.75 29.81 16.35
N THR A 429 -2.59 30.66 15.74
CA THR A 429 -4.05 30.57 15.86
C THR A 429 -4.60 29.32 15.17
N SER A 430 -4.08 28.98 13.99
CA SER A 430 -4.55 27.81 13.25
C SER A 430 -4.19 26.49 13.94
N LEU A 431 -3.10 26.45 14.71
CA LEU A 431 -2.65 25.29 15.47
C LEU A 431 -3.51 25.02 16.73
N GLU A 432 -4.32 25.98 17.17
CA GLU A 432 -5.26 25.78 18.26
C GLU A 432 -6.41 24.87 17.80
N GLY A 433 -6.75 23.86 18.59
CA GLY A 433 -7.90 22.98 18.28
C GLY A 433 -7.64 21.87 17.25
N MET A 434 -6.41 21.74 16.72
CA MET A 434 -6.03 20.61 15.87
C MET A 434 -5.22 19.53 16.61
N ILE A 435 -5.25 18.31 16.07
CA ILE A 435 -4.42 17.19 16.50
C ILE A 435 -3.73 16.64 15.25
N CYS A 436 -2.40 16.74 15.19
CA CYS A 436 -1.60 16.14 14.13
C CYS A 436 -0.78 15.00 14.71
N LEU A 437 -0.98 13.80 14.18
CA LEU A 437 -0.28 12.59 14.61
C LEU A 437 0.74 12.18 13.53
N PRO A 438 2.04 12.40 13.72
CA PRO A 438 3.06 11.88 12.83
C PRO A 438 3.18 10.36 12.96
N CYS A 439 3.47 9.68 11.85
CA CYS A 439 3.79 8.26 11.83
C CYS A 439 5.04 8.00 10.99
N MET A 440 6.12 7.58 11.67
CA MET A 440 7.37 7.16 11.05
C MET A 440 7.29 5.68 10.69
N MET A 441 7.62 5.34 9.45
CA MET A 441 7.59 3.95 8.98
C MET A 441 8.94 3.60 8.35
N PRO A 442 9.71 2.66 8.93
CA PRO A 442 11.06 2.35 8.45
C PRO A 442 11.10 1.57 7.13
N PHE A 443 10.08 0.75 6.83
CA PHE A 443 10.07 -0.18 5.70
C PHE A 443 9.01 0.13 4.63
N ILE A 444 8.45 1.33 4.64
CA ILE A 444 7.24 1.65 3.88
C ILE A 444 7.44 1.64 2.35
N THR A 445 8.65 1.86 1.86
CA THR A 445 9.03 1.67 0.45
C THR A 445 10.00 0.51 0.24
N SER A 446 10.13 -0.39 1.21
CA SER A 446 11.08 -1.51 1.14
C SER A 446 10.86 -2.41 -0.07
N GLN A 447 9.62 -2.62 -0.50
CA GLN A 447 9.28 -3.39 -1.70
C GLN A 447 9.83 -2.79 -3.01
N PHE A 448 10.23 -1.52 -3.02
CA PHE A 448 10.87 -0.86 -4.16
C PHE A 448 12.39 -0.88 -4.12
N LEU A 449 13.01 -1.37 -3.03
CA LEU A 449 14.46 -1.50 -2.94
C LEU A 449 15.00 -2.41 -4.05
N ASN A 450 16.26 -2.19 -4.39
CA ASN A 450 16.93 -2.98 -5.43
C ASN A 450 16.91 -4.46 -5.08
N ARG A 451 16.52 -5.25 -6.08
CA ARG A 451 16.38 -6.70 -5.95
C ARG A 451 16.83 -7.37 -7.24
N ALA A 452 17.22 -8.62 -7.10
CA ALA A 452 17.46 -9.54 -8.19
C ALA A 452 16.42 -10.67 -8.19
N LYS A 453 16.39 -11.44 -9.27
CA LYS A 453 15.58 -12.66 -9.35
C LYS A 453 15.94 -13.59 -8.19
N GLY A 454 14.91 -14.05 -7.47
CA GLY A 454 15.05 -14.93 -6.31
C GLY A 454 15.17 -14.21 -4.96
N ASP A 455 15.25 -12.88 -4.91
CA ASP A 455 15.18 -12.16 -3.64
C ASP A 455 13.75 -12.21 -3.05
N ARG A 456 12.73 -12.23 -3.91
CA ARG A 456 11.34 -12.55 -3.56
C ARG A 456 11.05 -14.03 -3.83
N PRO A 457 10.44 -14.77 -2.90
CA PRO A 457 9.98 -16.14 -3.15
C PRO A 457 8.79 -16.15 -4.13
N GLN A 458 8.60 -17.27 -4.83
CA GLN A 458 7.35 -17.49 -5.56
C GLN A 458 6.18 -17.63 -4.57
N VAL A 459 4.96 -17.29 -5.00
CA VAL A 459 3.77 -17.47 -4.14
C VAL A 459 3.61 -18.91 -3.68
N HIS A 460 3.84 -19.88 -4.56
CA HIS A 460 3.95 -21.27 -4.18
C HIS A 460 5.37 -21.73 -4.52
N PRO A 461 6.30 -21.73 -3.56
CA PRO A 461 7.66 -22.18 -3.80
C PRO A 461 7.70 -23.63 -4.29
N LYS A 462 8.66 -23.95 -5.16
CA LYS A 462 8.86 -25.33 -5.63
C LYS A 462 9.34 -26.20 -4.48
N GLY A 463 8.83 -27.43 -4.39
CA GLY A 463 9.22 -28.37 -3.34
C GLY A 463 8.53 -28.13 -1.99
N TYR A 464 7.43 -27.37 -1.95
CA TYR A 464 6.58 -27.20 -0.76
C TYR A 464 5.18 -27.70 -1.10
N ALA A 465 4.59 -28.57 -0.27
CA ALA A 465 3.29 -29.15 -0.58
C ALA A 465 2.12 -28.33 -0.05
N ASN A 466 2.20 -27.86 1.19
CA ASN A 466 1.09 -27.24 1.90
C ASN A 466 1.39 -25.80 2.37
N PHE A 467 2.36 -25.14 1.73
CA PHE A 467 2.81 -23.80 2.09
C PHE A 467 2.77 -22.85 0.90
N ALA A 468 2.20 -21.66 1.13
CA ALA A 468 2.25 -20.56 0.18
C ALA A 468 2.56 -19.23 0.88
N ILE A 469 3.03 -18.27 0.10
CA ILE A 469 3.46 -16.95 0.52
C ILE A 469 2.63 -15.90 -0.21
N THR A 470 2.16 -14.89 0.51
CA THR A 470 1.34 -13.82 -0.05
C THR A 470 1.84 -12.44 0.37
N GLY A 471 1.26 -11.40 -0.21
CA GLY A 471 1.58 -10.00 0.10
C GLY A 471 2.61 -9.39 -0.85
N GLN A 472 3.22 -8.29 -0.42
CA GLN A 472 4.01 -7.40 -1.29
C GLN A 472 5.42 -7.93 -1.61
N PHE A 473 5.87 -8.97 -0.89
CA PHE A 473 7.25 -9.48 -0.99
C PHE A 473 7.34 -10.87 -1.63
N CYS A 474 6.25 -11.38 -2.19
CA CYS A 474 6.27 -12.55 -3.07
C CYS A 474 6.39 -12.12 -4.54
N GLU A 475 6.88 -13.00 -5.41
CA GLU A 475 6.99 -12.74 -6.83
C GLU A 475 5.65 -12.99 -7.54
N GLN A 476 5.14 -11.95 -8.21
CA GLN A 476 4.05 -12.02 -9.17
C GLN A 476 4.55 -11.42 -10.48
N PRO A 477 4.56 -12.20 -11.58
CA PRO A 477 4.89 -11.67 -12.88
C PRO A 477 3.94 -10.55 -13.30
N ASP A 478 4.46 -9.57 -14.04
CA ASP A 478 3.69 -8.52 -14.72
C ASP A 478 2.90 -7.52 -13.87
N ASP A 479 2.73 -7.76 -12.57
CA ASP A 479 2.04 -6.87 -11.66
C ASP A 479 3.00 -6.05 -10.80
N VAL A 480 2.46 -5.02 -10.15
CA VAL A 480 3.21 -4.01 -9.39
C VAL A 480 2.95 -4.12 -7.89
N VAL A 481 4.01 -4.13 -7.09
CA VAL A 481 3.93 -4.08 -5.63
C VAL A 481 3.37 -2.74 -5.15
N PHE A 482 3.20 -2.54 -3.84
CA PHE A 482 2.58 -1.36 -3.22
C PHE A 482 1.12 -1.10 -3.65
N THR A 483 0.43 -2.14 -4.13
CA THR A 483 -0.99 -2.08 -4.50
C THR A 483 -1.80 -3.13 -3.74
N VAL A 484 -3.08 -2.83 -3.49
CA VAL A 484 -4.02 -3.80 -2.92
C VAL A 484 -4.20 -4.99 -3.88
N GLU A 485 -4.20 -4.72 -5.19
CA GLU A 485 -4.28 -5.72 -6.25
C GLU A 485 -3.21 -6.80 -6.13
N TYR A 486 -1.95 -6.41 -5.89
CA TYR A 486 -0.86 -7.38 -5.75
C TYR A 486 -1.08 -8.36 -4.60
N SER A 487 -1.52 -7.84 -3.44
CA SER A 487 -1.87 -8.68 -2.29
C SER A 487 -3.03 -9.63 -2.60
N VAL A 488 -4.11 -9.15 -3.21
CA VAL A 488 -5.27 -9.99 -3.55
C VAL A 488 -4.92 -11.03 -4.63
N ARG A 489 -4.16 -10.64 -5.65
CA ARG A 489 -3.64 -11.54 -6.68
C ARG A 489 -2.76 -12.64 -6.10
N SER A 490 -1.86 -12.28 -5.16
CA SER A 490 -1.02 -13.27 -4.49
C SER A 490 -1.84 -14.26 -3.67
N ALA A 491 -2.87 -13.79 -2.97
CA ALA A 491 -3.80 -14.64 -2.23
C ALA A 491 -4.57 -15.60 -3.14
N MET A 492 -5.09 -15.11 -4.28
CA MET A 492 -5.77 -15.94 -5.26
C MET A 492 -4.83 -16.97 -5.89
N SER A 493 -3.60 -16.57 -6.22
CA SER A 493 -2.57 -17.49 -6.72
C SER A 493 -2.25 -18.58 -5.69
N ALA A 494 -2.10 -18.21 -4.42
CA ALA A 494 -1.79 -19.14 -3.33
C ALA A 494 -2.89 -20.18 -3.15
N VAL A 495 -4.14 -19.72 -3.02
CA VAL A 495 -5.29 -20.61 -2.82
C VAL A 495 -5.50 -21.52 -4.01
N TYR A 496 -5.39 -21.01 -5.24
CA TYR A 496 -5.63 -21.81 -6.43
C TYR A 496 -4.54 -22.87 -6.63
N ALA A 497 -3.28 -22.53 -6.34
CA ALA A 497 -2.18 -23.48 -6.41
C ALA A 497 -2.26 -24.57 -5.32
N LEU A 498 -2.47 -24.20 -4.05
CA LEU A 498 -2.55 -25.15 -2.94
C LEU A 498 -3.73 -26.12 -3.03
N LEU A 499 -4.83 -25.66 -3.63
CA LEU A 499 -6.05 -26.46 -3.77
C LEU A 499 -6.23 -27.08 -5.16
N ASP A 500 -5.24 -26.97 -6.04
CA ASP A 500 -5.31 -27.46 -7.43
C ASP A 500 -6.64 -27.05 -8.12
N ILE A 501 -6.99 -25.77 -7.98
CA ILE A 501 -8.19 -25.21 -8.61
C ILE A 501 -7.83 -24.91 -10.05
N ASP A 502 -8.55 -25.51 -11.00
CA ASP A 502 -8.40 -25.30 -12.45
C ASP A 502 -8.94 -23.93 -12.90
N ARG A 503 -8.39 -22.87 -12.31
CA ARG A 503 -8.61 -21.45 -12.63
C ARG A 503 -7.31 -20.71 -12.37
N THR A 504 -7.10 -19.63 -13.10
CA THR A 504 -6.03 -18.67 -12.80
C THR A 504 -6.64 -17.36 -12.31
N PRO A 505 -5.91 -16.56 -11.51
CA PRO A 505 -6.34 -15.20 -11.23
C PRO A 505 -6.58 -14.40 -12.51
N PRO A 506 -7.52 -13.44 -12.54
CA PRO A 506 -7.71 -12.54 -13.68
C PRO A 506 -6.38 -11.96 -14.16
N ALA A 507 -6.06 -12.11 -15.45
CA ALA A 507 -4.78 -11.68 -15.99
C ALA A 507 -4.56 -10.17 -15.77
N VAL A 508 -3.32 -9.76 -15.50
CA VAL A 508 -2.96 -8.35 -15.39
C VAL A 508 -3.35 -7.63 -16.68
N PHE A 509 -4.07 -6.52 -16.56
CA PHE A 509 -4.50 -5.75 -17.73
C PHE A 509 -3.30 -5.19 -18.49
N LYS A 510 -3.17 -5.57 -19.77
CA LYS A 510 -2.06 -5.20 -20.64
C LYS A 510 -2.37 -3.96 -21.46
N GLY A 511 -2.52 -2.82 -20.79
CA GLY A 511 -2.88 -1.54 -21.42
C GLY A 511 -1.93 -1.12 -22.54
N GLN A 512 -0.65 -1.47 -22.44
CA GLN A 512 0.40 -1.23 -23.43
C GLN A 512 0.22 -1.99 -24.76
N LEU A 513 -0.64 -3.02 -24.81
CA LEU A 513 -0.91 -3.75 -26.06
C LEU A 513 -2.04 -3.12 -26.88
N ASP A 514 -2.72 -2.08 -26.35
CA ASP A 514 -3.73 -1.33 -27.09
C ASP A 514 -3.09 -0.11 -27.78
N PRO A 515 -3.07 -0.05 -29.12
CA PRO A 515 -2.48 1.07 -29.86
C PRO A 515 -3.07 2.44 -29.49
N ARG A 516 -4.33 2.49 -29.05
CA ARG A 516 -4.98 3.76 -28.63
C ARG A 516 -4.38 4.26 -27.32
N ASN A 517 -4.07 3.37 -26.39
CA ASN A 517 -3.41 3.74 -25.14
C ASN A 517 -1.98 4.16 -25.39
N LEU A 518 -1.25 3.47 -26.27
CA LEU A 518 0.10 3.86 -26.68
C LEU A 518 0.13 5.24 -27.33
N TYR A 519 -0.79 5.53 -28.24
CA TYR A 519 -0.88 6.86 -28.87
C TYR A 519 -1.20 7.96 -27.86
N LYS A 520 -2.12 7.71 -26.92
CA LYS A 520 -2.44 8.65 -25.84
C LYS A 520 -1.24 8.87 -24.91
N ALA A 521 -0.52 7.81 -24.55
CA ALA A 521 0.68 7.91 -23.72
C ALA A 521 1.79 8.68 -24.45
N PHE A 522 2.03 8.39 -25.73
CA PHE A 522 2.98 9.12 -26.58
C PHE A 522 2.69 10.61 -26.59
N ARG A 523 1.44 11.01 -26.90
CA ARG A 523 1.03 12.42 -26.91
C ARG A 523 1.28 13.09 -25.57
N ALA A 524 0.90 12.45 -24.47
CA ALA A 524 1.08 13.00 -23.14
C ALA A 524 2.56 13.13 -22.75
N LEU A 525 3.40 12.13 -23.08
CA LEU A 525 4.84 12.20 -22.83
C LEU A 525 5.55 13.35 -23.57
N HIS A 526 5.02 13.76 -24.72
CA HIS A 526 5.53 14.86 -25.53
C HIS A 526 4.77 16.19 -25.29
N ASP A 527 3.91 16.25 -24.26
CA ASP A 527 3.08 17.43 -23.96
C ASP A 527 2.26 17.92 -25.18
N MET A 528 1.85 17.00 -26.06
CA MET A 528 1.02 17.28 -27.24
C MET A 528 -0.47 17.40 -26.86
N ASN A 529 -0.82 18.53 -26.26
CA ASN A 529 -2.21 18.89 -25.98
C ASN A 529 -2.76 19.70 -27.17
N ASP A 530 -3.79 19.19 -27.86
CA ASP A 530 -4.57 19.98 -28.84
C ASP A 530 -5.77 20.63 -28.15
#